data_AF-G5LRI6-F1
#
_entry.id   AF-G5LRI6-F1
#
_cell.length_a   1.000
_cell.length_b   1.000
_cell.length_c   1.000
_cell.angle_alpha   90.00
_cell.angle_beta   90.00
_cell.angle_gamma   90.00
#
_symmetry.space_group_name_H-M   'P 1'
#
loop_
_entity.id
_entity.type
_entity.pdbx_description
1 polymer ?
#
loop_
_entity_poly.entity_id
_entity_poly.type
_entity_poly.pdbx_seq_one_letter_code
_entity_poly.pdbx_strand_id
1 'polypeptide(L)' 'MSIPKGGYAASYGILDDNVLSVIALNDQSIIAQVAINS' A
#
# COMPACT_ATOMS: atom_id res chain seq x y z
N MET A 1 20.70 12.24 6.37
CA MET A 1 19.63 12.68 5.45
C MET A 1 18.54 11.61 5.48
N SER A 2 17.45 11.84 6.21
CA SER A 2 16.28 10.97 6.10
C SER A 2 15.61 11.34 4.78
N ILE A 3 15.56 10.41 3.82
CA ILE A 3 14.66 10.56 2.68
C ILE A 3 13.26 10.42 3.28
N PRO A 4 12.44 11.49 3.35
CA PRO A 4 11.06 11.30 3.81
C PRO A 4 10.45 10.32 2.83
N LYS A 5 9.70 9.32 3.29
CA LYS A 5 9.05 8.33 2.41
C LYS A 5 8.01 8.94 1.44
N GLY A 6 7.96 10.28 1.30
CA GLY A 6 7.05 11.08 0.50
C GLY A 6 7.41 11.14 -1.00
N GLY A 7 7.73 9.99 -1.59
CA GLY A 7 7.73 9.82 -3.06
C GLY A 7 6.40 9.27 -3.59
N TYR A 8 5.51 8.83 -2.70
CA TYR A 8 4.22 8.25 -3.05
C TYR A 8 3.10 9.10 -2.46
N ALA A 9 1.96 9.14 -3.15
CA ALA A 9 0.74 9.75 -2.63
C ALA A 9 0.37 9.13 -1.27
N ALA A 10 -0.38 9.86 -0.44
CA ALA A 10 -0.94 9.30 0.79
C ALA A 10 -1.67 8.00 0.47
N SER A 11 -1.52 6.98 1.33
CA SER A 11 -2.02 5.64 1.06
C SER A 11 -2.58 4.98 2.31
N TYR A 12 -3.39 3.95 2.14
CA TYR A 12 -3.92 3.12 3.22
C TYR A 12 -3.83 1.63 2.88
N GLY A 13 -3.94 0.78 3.90
CA GLY A 13 -3.85 -0.68 3.74
C GLY A 13 -5.21 -1.35 3.86
N ILE A 14 -5.45 -2.38 3.05
CA ILE A 14 -6.57 -3.32 3.20
C ILE A 14 -6.00 -4.75 3.25
N LEU A 15 -6.47 -5.53 4.22
CA LEU A 15 -6.27 -6.98 4.26
C LEU A 15 -7.59 -7.65 3.85
N ASP A 16 -7.56 -8.39 2.75
CA ASP A 16 -8.71 -9.12 2.21
C ASP A 16 -8.24 -10.48 1.67
N ASP A 17 -8.92 -11.57 2.04
CA ASP A 17 -8.56 -12.95 1.64
C ASP A 17 -7.05 -13.28 1.71
N ASN A 18 -6.42 -12.99 2.85
CA ASN A 18 -4.98 -13.15 3.10
C ASN A 18 -4.05 -12.29 2.20
N VAL A 19 -4.59 -11.34 1.46
CA VAL A 19 -3.82 -10.42 0.62
C VAL A 19 -3.79 -9.04 1.26
N LEU A 20 -2.59 -8.58 1.61
CA LEU A 20 -2.37 -7.22 2.08
C LEU A 20 -2.07 -6.31 0.90
N SER A 21 -2.92 -5.31 0.69
CA SER A 21 -2.82 -4.33 -0.37
C SER A 21 -2.53 -2.94 0.20
N VAL A 22 -1.67 -2.18 -0.46
CA VAL A 22 -1.42 -0.75 -0.20
C VAL A 22 -2.04 0.03 -1.34
N ILE A 23 -2.98 0.91 -1.03
CA ILE A 23 -3.82 1.62 -1.99
C ILE A 23 -3.57 3.12 -1.86
N ALA A 24 -3.38 3.79 -2.99
CA ALA A 24 -3.25 5.24 -3.05
C ALA A 24 -4.59 5.92 -2.72
N LEU A 25 -4.57 6.93 -1.84
CA LEU A 25 -5.79 7.60 -1.37
C LEU A 25 -6.43 8.48 -2.44
N ASN A 26 -5.63 9.07 -3.32
CA ASN A 26 -6.06 10.03 -4.33
C ASN A 26 -6.82 9.40 -5.51
N ASP A 27 -6.42 8.20 -5.95
CA ASP A 27 -6.97 7.55 -7.15
C ASP A 27 -7.33 6.07 -6.94
N GLN A 28 -7.14 5.55 -5.73
CA GLN A 28 -7.43 4.16 -5.36
C GLN A 28 -6.62 3.12 -6.16
N SER A 29 -5.50 3.53 -6.77
CA SER A 29 -4.58 2.60 -7.43
C SER A 29 -3.83 1.73 -6.42
N ILE A 30 -3.53 0.49 -6.82
CA ILE A 30 -2.71 -0.42 -6.01
C ILE A 30 -1.25 -0.01 -6.18
N ILE A 31 -0.61 0.37 -5.07
CA ILE A 31 0.83 0.71 -4.99
C ILE A 31 1.66 -0.56 -4.80
N ALA A 32 1.16 -1.48 -3.96
CA ALA A 32 1.81 -2.75 -3.67
C ALA A 32 0.78 -3.76 -3.17
N GLN A 33 1.07 -5.05 -3.36
CA GLN A 33 0.23 -6.14 -2.86
C GLN A 33 1.11 -7.35 -2.51
N VAL A 34 0.77 -8.03 -1.43
CA VAL A 34 1.44 -9.28 -1.02
C VAL A 34 0.41 -10.27 -0.48
N ALA A 35 0.47 -11.51 -0.97
CA ALA A 35 -0.25 -12.62 -0.37
C ALA A 35 0.50 -13.08 0.88
N ILE A 36 -0.15 -13.01 2.04
CA ILE A 36 0.34 -13.48 3.32
C ILE A 36 -0.05 -14.95 3.43
N ASN A 37 0.61 -15.83 2.69
CA ASN A 37 0.44 -17.28 2.86
C ASN A 37 1.35 -17.78 3.98
N SER A 38 0.87 -18.74 4.76
CA SER A 38 1.60 -19.41 5.85
C SER A 38 2.63 -20.42 5.33
#